data_AF-A0A8J3ZI90-F1
#
_entry.id   AF-A0A8J3ZI90-F1
#
_cell.length_a   1.000
_cell.length_b   1.000
_cell.length_c   1.000
_cell.angle_alpha   90.00
_cell.angle_beta   90.00
_cell.angle_gamma   90.00
#
_symmetry.space_group_name_H-M   'P 1'
#
loop_
_entity.id
_entity.type
_entity.pdbx_description
1 polymer ?
#
loop_
_entity_poly.entity_id
_entity_poly.type
_entity_poly.pdbx_seq_one_letter_code
_entity_poly.pdbx_strand_id
1 'polypeptide(L)'
;MRLITRADDELYEAVRVALRLGRANRIVDQLNERYQTDWDDPEVSFRYTLAVMATLHTVRSDVEGHRSYNAAMEALGDVLSAAPDHWPARYCRARLRALVPTGFSAYTMFVEHERTMAREDLDDLADRQAAEPWEPYFACTHVQQAYVASMSDDWPAVARFLELAGRQPPAPVRFKALGSMLCEPLLALYSSVGVGQRPVVGALMAAMFPDQAAVTAALAQSVR
;
A
#
# COMPACT_ATOMS: atom_id res chain seq x y z
N MET A 1 16.21 -8.20 -5.39
CA MET A 1 14.90 -7.56 -5.21
C MET A 1 15.02 -6.06 -5.38
N ARG A 2 14.13 -5.40 -6.14
CA ARG A 2 14.09 -3.93 -6.22
C ARG A 2 13.32 -3.38 -5.01
N LEU A 3 14.00 -2.60 -4.16
CA LEU A 3 13.49 -2.07 -2.89
C LEU A 3 12.92 -0.64 -3.01
N ILE A 4 12.28 -0.13 -1.94
CA ILE A 4 11.86 1.28 -1.91
C ILE A 4 13.10 2.16 -1.92
N THR A 5 13.12 3.16 -2.79
CA THR A 5 14.18 4.16 -2.86
C THR A 5 13.68 5.52 -2.39
N ARG A 6 14.63 6.42 -2.10
CA ARG A 6 14.30 7.81 -1.78
C ARG A 6 13.58 8.53 -2.93
N ALA A 7 13.92 8.20 -4.18
CA ALA A 7 13.28 8.80 -5.35
C ALA A 7 11.78 8.46 -5.42
N ASP A 8 11.38 7.26 -4.98
CA ASP A 8 9.98 6.86 -4.91
C ASP A 8 9.21 7.73 -3.90
N ASP A 9 9.81 7.97 -2.73
CA ASP A 9 9.23 8.81 -1.67
C ASP A 9 9.10 10.27 -2.10
N GLU A 10 10.14 10.82 -2.73
CA GLU A 10 10.16 12.19 -3.24
C GLU A 10 9.16 12.38 -4.38
N LEU A 11 9.02 11.42 -5.29
CA LEU A 11 8.00 11.45 -6.35
C LEU A 11 6.59 11.45 -5.75
N TYR A 12 6.33 10.53 -4.82
CA TYR A 12 5.03 10.44 -4.16
C TYR A 12 4.71 11.72 -3.38
N GLU A 13 5.68 12.31 -2.69
CA GLU A 13 5.53 13.62 -2.03
C GLU A 13 5.21 14.73 -3.04
N ALA A 14 5.98 14.82 -4.13
CA ALA A 14 5.82 15.85 -5.15
C ALA A 14 4.42 15.82 -5.77
N VAL A 15 3.91 14.63 -6.10
CA VAL A 15 2.55 14.47 -6.66
C VAL A 15 1.51 14.87 -5.62
N ARG A 16 1.63 14.46 -4.35
CA ARG A 16 0.69 14.87 -3.28
C ARG A 16 0.69 16.37 -3.04
N VAL A 17 1.85 17.02 -3.09
CA VAL A 17 1.95 18.48 -2.98
C VAL A 17 1.32 19.15 -4.20
N ALA A 18 1.63 18.68 -5.41
CA ALA A 18 1.03 19.20 -6.63
C ALA A 18 -0.50 19.04 -6.63
N LEU A 19 -1.00 17.94 -6.06
CA LEU A 19 -2.44 17.68 -5.92
C LEU A 19 -3.13 18.71 -5.04
N ARG A 20 -2.53 19.04 -3.88
CA ARG A 20 -3.04 20.11 -3.00
C ARG A 20 -3.04 21.48 -3.66
N LEU A 21 -2.17 21.68 -4.65
CA LEU A 21 -2.08 22.91 -5.44
C LEU A 21 -2.93 22.87 -6.73
N GLY A 22 -3.68 21.79 -6.99
CA GLY A 22 -4.48 21.62 -8.20
C GLY A 22 -3.66 21.42 -9.49
N ARG A 23 -2.43 20.91 -9.37
CA ARG A 23 -1.46 20.77 -10.47
C ARG A 23 -0.98 19.33 -10.72
N ALA A 24 -1.53 18.33 -10.01
CA ALA A 24 -1.09 16.93 -10.14
C ALA A 24 -1.27 16.38 -11.56
N ASN A 25 -2.34 16.76 -12.27
CA ASN A 25 -2.63 16.24 -13.61
C ASN A 25 -1.46 16.42 -14.58
N ARG A 26 -0.77 17.58 -14.55
CA ARG A 26 0.39 17.81 -15.41
C ARG A 26 1.52 16.80 -15.17
N ILE A 27 1.76 16.41 -13.92
CA ILE A 27 2.79 15.43 -13.57
C ILE A 27 2.34 14.04 -14.02
N VAL A 28 1.08 13.68 -13.76
CA VAL A 28 0.50 12.38 -14.15
C VAL A 28 0.48 12.22 -15.67
N ASP A 29 0.08 13.25 -16.42
CA ASP A 29 0.01 13.24 -17.89
C ASP A 29 1.41 13.04 -18.50
N GLN A 30 2.43 13.74 -17.99
CA GLN A 30 3.82 13.57 -18.44
C GLN A 30 4.34 12.16 -18.17
N LEU A 31 4.02 11.60 -17.00
CA LEU A 31 4.40 10.22 -16.67
C LEU A 31 3.63 9.20 -17.52
N ASN A 32 2.36 9.49 -17.84
CA ASN A 32 1.56 8.66 -18.73
C ASN A 32 2.13 8.67 -20.16
N GLU A 33 2.47 9.84 -20.72
CA GLU A 33 3.12 9.94 -22.04
C GLU A 33 4.41 9.10 -22.10
N ARG A 34 5.20 9.13 -21.03
CA ARG A 34 6.41 8.30 -20.92
C ARG A 34 6.08 6.81 -20.81
N TYR A 35 5.08 6.46 -20.00
CA TYR A 35 4.61 5.08 -19.89
C TYR A 35 4.09 4.52 -21.21
N GLN A 36 3.30 5.29 -21.98
CA GLN A 36 2.81 4.84 -23.29
C GLN A 36 3.93 4.59 -24.31
N THR A 37 5.10 5.20 -24.14
CA THR A 37 6.26 5.04 -25.04
C THR A 37 7.20 3.94 -24.59
N ASP A 38 7.44 3.80 -23.29
CA ASP A 38 8.42 2.88 -22.70
C ASP A 38 7.79 2.00 -21.60
N TRP A 39 6.66 1.36 -21.88
CA TRP A 39 5.92 0.55 -20.90
C TRP A 39 6.69 -0.70 -20.44
N ASP A 40 7.67 -1.15 -21.22
CA ASP A 40 8.54 -2.28 -20.92
C ASP A 40 9.66 -1.93 -19.93
N ASP A 41 9.92 -0.65 -19.68
CA ASP A 41 10.78 -0.19 -18.59
C ASP A 41 9.99 -0.21 -17.25
N PRO A 42 10.32 -1.12 -16.32
CA PRO A 42 9.60 -1.24 -15.06
C PRO A 42 9.67 0.03 -14.20
N GLU A 43 10.73 0.84 -14.29
CA GLU A 43 10.82 2.07 -13.51
C GLU A 43 9.94 3.19 -14.09
N VAL A 44 9.75 3.22 -15.40
CA VAL A 44 8.81 4.14 -16.04
C VAL A 44 7.38 3.80 -15.61
N SER A 45 6.98 2.54 -15.78
CA SER A 45 5.65 2.05 -15.42
C SER A 45 5.38 2.24 -13.92
N PHE A 46 6.35 1.95 -13.05
CA PHE A 46 6.19 2.12 -11.61
C PHE A 46 6.04 3.58 -11.18
N ARG A 47 6.81 4.51 -11.76
CA ARG A 47 6.68 5.96 -11.47
C ARG A 47 5.32 6.49 -11.87
N TYR A 48 4.81 6.06 -13.03
CA TYR A 48 3.46 6.40 -13.45
C TYR A 48 2.43 5.86 -12.46
N THR A 49 2.51 4.59 -12.06
CA THR A 49 1.62 4.02 -11.04
C THR A 49 1.67 4.82 -9.73
N LEU A 50 2.85 5.13 -9.20
CA LEU A 50 2.98 5.89 -7.95
C LEU A 50 2.27 7.24 -8.02
N ALA A 51 2.38 7.93 -9.17
CA ALA A 51 1.70 9.19 -9.38
C ALA A 51 0.17 9.04 -9.43
N VAL A 52 -0.34 8.01 -10.11
CA VAL A 52 -1.78 7.71 -10.14
C VAL A 52 -2.29 7.35 -8.74
N MET A 53 -1.56 6.51 -8.00
CA MET A 53 -1.94 6.12 -6.65
C MET A 53 -2.02 7.32 -5.68
N ALA A 54 -1.11 8.27 -5.83
CA ALA A 54 -1.10 9.50 -5.02
C ALA A 54 -2.36 10.37 -5.22
N THR A 55 -3.07 10.24 -6.35
CA THR A 55 -4.26 11.02 -6.66
C THR A 55 -5.58 10.30 -6.36
N LEU A 56 -5.57 8.97 -6.19
CA LEU A 56 -6.78 8.13 -6.02
C LEU A 56 -7.75 8.64 -4.94
N HIS A 57 -7.25 9.12 -3.80
CA HIS A 57 -8.08 9.58 -2.68
C HIS A 57 -8.81 10.92 -2.92
N THR A 58 -8.51 11.61 -4.03
CA THR A 58 -9.10 12.92 -4.34
C THR A 58 -10.13 12.89 -5.46
N VAL A 59 -10.30 11.72 -6.08
CA VAL A 59 -11.21 11.53 -7.18
C VAL A 59 -12.65 11.60 -6.67
N ARG A 60 -13.44 12.51 -7.24
CA ARG A 60 -14.80 12.82 -6.77
C ARG A 60 -15.89 12.02 -7.46
N SER A 61 -15.58 11.35 -8.57
CA SER A 61 -16.53 10.56 -9.34
C SER A 61 -16.10 9.10 -9.43
N ASP A 62 -17.06 8.20 -9.34
CA ASP A 62 -16.80 6.75 -9.42
C ASP A 62 -16.12 6.37 -10.74
N VAL A 63 -16.51 7.01 -11.86
CA VAL A 63 -15.95 6.74 -13.19
C VAL A 63 -14.46 7.10 -13.27
N GLU A 64 -14.08 8.27 -12.77
CA GLU A 64 -12.68 8.69 -12.75
C GLU A 64 -11.85 7.85 -11.77
N GLY A 65 -12.47 7.41 -10.67
CA GLY A 65 -11.86 6.52 -9.69
C GLY A 65 -11.58 5.15 -10.32
N HIS A 66 -12.55 4.63 -11.08
CA HIS A 66 -12.42 3.38 -11.82
C HIS A 66 -11.31 3.45 -12.88
N ARG A 67 -11.26 4.55 -13.66
CA ARG A 67 -10.21 4.74 -14.66
C ARG A 67 -8.82 4.76 -14.02
N SER A 68 -8.66 5.49 -12.92
CA SER A 68 -7.39 5.61 -12.21
C SER A 68 -6.97 4.27 -11.58
N TYR A 69 -7.91 3.52 -11.00
CA TYR A 69 -7.66 2.18 -10.48
C TYR A 69 -7.16 1.23 -11.57
N ASN A 70 -7.86 1.17 -12.71
CA ASN A 70 -7.48 0.30 -13.81
C ASN A 70 -6.11 0.68 -14.38
N ALA A 71 -5.84 1.97 -14.58
CA ALA A 71 -4.56 2.45 -15.06
C ALA A 71 -3.40 2.09 -14.11
N ALA A 72 -3.60 2.19 -12.79
CA ALA A 72 -2.60 1.78 -11.82
C ALA A 72 -2.38 0.26 -11.84
N MET A 73 -3.45 -0.53 -11.92
CA MET A 73 -3.38 -1.99 -11.96
C MET A 73 -2.71 -2.52 -13.23
N GLU A 74 -2.99 -1.93 -14.38
CA GLU A 74 -2.36 -2.25 -15.67
C GLU A 74 -0.86 -1.98 -15.62
N ALA A 75 -0.46 -0.76 -15.25
CA ALA A 75 0.95 -0.40 -15.14
C ALA A 75 1.71 -1.27 -14.12
N LEU A 76 1.09 -1.63 -12.98
CA LEU A 76 1.68 -2.59 -12.03
C LEU A 76 1.83 -3.99 -12.60
N GLY A 77 0.91 -4.40 -13.47
CA GLY A 77 1.01 -5.62 -14.26
C GLY A 77 2.26 -5.61 -15.13
N ASP A 78 2.48 -4.52 -15.86
CA ASP A 78 3.65 -4.34 -16.73
C ASP A 78 4.96 -4.35 -15.92
N VAL A 79 5.01 -3.63 -14.79
CA VAL A 79 6.18 -3.64 -13.89
C VAL A 79 6.52 -5.05 -13.46
N LEU A 80 5.53 -5.84 -13.03
CA LEU A 80 5.76 -7.18 -12.48
C LEU A 80 5.95 -8.25 -13.56
N SER A 81 5.55 -7.97 -14.80
CA SER A 81 5.90 -8.76 -15.97
C SER A 81 7.38 -8.60 -16.34
N ALA A 82 7.87 -7.35 -16.35
CA ALA A 82 9.27 -7.03 -16.67
C ALA A 82 10.24 -7.28 -15.51
N ALA A 83 9.84 -6.98 -14.28
CA ALA A 83 10.62 -7.11 -13.05
C ALA A 83 9.81 -7.80 -11.92
N PRO A 84 9.72 -9.14 -11.92
CA PRO A 84 8.91 -9.88 -10.94
C PRO A 84 9.36 -9.71 -9.48
N ASP A 85 10.60 -9.29 -9.24
CA ASP A 85 11.16 -9.02 -7.91
C ASP A 85 11.03 -7.54 -7.48
N HIS A 86 10.15 -6.78 -8.12
CA HIS A 86 9.90 -5.38 -7.78
C HIS A 86 9.00 -5.24 -6.54
N TRP A 87 9.61 -5.22 -5.36
CA TRP A 87 8.93 -5.25 -4.05
C TRP A 87 7.81 -4.21 -3.94
N PRO A 88 8.03 -2.91 -4.20
CA PRO A 88 6.97 -1.94 -3.96
C PRO A 88 5.85 -2.00 -5.01
N ALA A 89 6.11 -2.54 -6.20
CA ALA A 89 5.05 -2.74 -7.19
C ALA A 89 4.11 -3.85 -6.73
N ARG A 90 4.67 -4.98 -6.26
CA ARG A 90 3.88 -6.09 -5.71
C ARG A 90 3.10 -5.68 -4.47
N TYR A 91 3.73 -4.94 -3.56
CA TYR A 91 3.05 -4.38 -2.39
C TYR A 91 1.89 -3.44 -2.79
N CYS A 92 2.14 -2.49 -3.70
CA CYS A 92 1.11 -1.57 -4.19
C CYS A 92 -0.04 -2.30 -4.89
N ARG A 93 0.26 -3.33 -5.69
CA ARG A 93 -0.76 -4.15 -6.38
C ARG A 93 -1.63 -4.90 -5.38
N ALA A 94 -1.03 -5.58 -4.41
CA ALA A 94 -1.75 -6.25 -3.34
C ALA A 94 -2.64 -5.26 -2.57
N ARG A 95 -2.13 -4.07 -2.26
CA ARG A 95 -2.89 -3.03 -1.57
C ARG A 95 -4.08 -2.55 -2.41
N LEU A 96 -3.90 -2.28 -3.70
CA LEU A 96 -5.00 -1.86 -4.57
C LEU A 96 -6.08 -2.96 -4.68
N ARG A 97 -5.68 -4.21 -4.87
CA ARG A 97 -6.58 -5.38 -4.89
C ARG A 97 -7.36 -5.55 -3.58
N ALA A 98 -6.77 -5.21 -2.44
CA ALA A 98 -7.47 -5.22 -1.16
C ALA A 98 -8.50 -4.08 -1.04
N LEU A 99 -8.25 -2.95 -1.69
CA LEU A 99 -9.04 -1.72 -1.62
C LEU A 99 -9.96 -1.51 -2.82
N VAL A 100 -10.32 -2.58 -3.55
CA VAL A 100 -11.22 -2.51 -4.71
C VAL A 100 -12.43 -1.63 -4.38
N PRO A 101 -12.63 -0.51 -5.09
CA PRO A 101 -13.74 0.39 -4.81
C PRO A 101 -15.08 -0.34 -4.88
N THR A 102 -15.96 -0.11 -3.91
CA THR A 102 -17.27 -0.77 -3.84
C THR A 102 -18.21 -0.36 -4.99
N GLY A 103 -17.87 0.69 -5.75
CA GLY A 103 -18.52 0.98 -7.03
C GLY A 103 -18.31 -0.11 -8.09
N PHE A 104 -17.22 -0.88 -8.01
CA PHE A 104 -17.01 -2.11 -8.80
C PHE A 104 -17.78 -3.31 -8.23
N SER A 105 -18.19 -3.27 -6.95
CA SER A 105 -18.60 -4.44 -6.17
C SER A 105 -20.09 -4.79 -6.29
N ALA A 106 -20.73 -4.54 -7.44
CA ALA A 106 -22.00 -5.21 -7.74
C ALA A 106 -21.85 -6.75 -7.78
N TYR A 107 -20.61 -7.25 -7.85
CA TYR A 107 -20.27 -8.67 -7.87
C TYR A 107 -19.34 -9.05 -6.71
N THR A 108 -19.91 -9.58 -5.62
CA THR A 108 -19.15 -10.12 -4.47
C THR A 108 -18.03 -11.07 -4.89
N MET A 109 -18.28 -11.90 -5.92
CA MET A 109 -17.28 -12.83 -6.48
C MET A 109 -16.03 -12.11 -7.01
N PHE A 110 -16.17 -10.92 -7.60
CA PHE A 110 -15.03 -10.14 -8.09
C PHE A 110 -14.17 -9.63 -6.93
N VAL A 111 -14.80 -9.09 -5.88
CA VAL A 111 -14.07 -8.62 -4.69
C VAL A 111 -13.34 -9.76 -3.99
N GLU A 112 -13.97 -10.93 -3.86
CA GLU A 112 -13.34 -12.12 -3.30
C GLU A 112 -12.18 -12.62 -4.15
N HIS A 113 -12.30 -12.58 -5.48
CA HIS A 113 -11.22 -12.90 -6.39
C HIS A 113 -10.04 -11.94 -6.21
N GLU A 114 -10.26 -10.63 -6.24
CA GLU A 114 -9.19 -9.64 -6.05
C GLU A 114 -8.51 -9.78 -4.68
N ARG A 115 -9.27 -10.06 -3.61
CA ARG A 115 -8.70 -10.34 -2.28
C ARG A 115 -7.90 -11.65 -2.23
N THR A 116 -8.25 -12.63 -3.04
CA THR A 116 -7.46 -13.86 -3.20
C THR A 116 -6.14 -13.54 -3.89
N MET A 117 -6.19 -12.81 -5.00
CA MET A 117 -5.01 -12.36 -5.73
C MET A 117 -4.11 -11.44 -4.88
N ALA A 118 -4.69 -10.62 -4.00
CA ALA A 118 -3.94 -9.81 -3.03
C ALA A 118 -3.16 -10.67 -2.03
N ARG A 119 -3.75 -11.77 -1.55
CA ARG A 119 -3.07 -12.72 -0.64
C ARG A 119 -1.91 -13.40 -1.35
N GLU A 120 -2.12 -13.88 -2.58
CA GLU A 120 -1.05 -14.49 -3.39
C GLU A 120 0.12 -13.53 -3.62
N ASP A 121 -0.16 -12.27 -3.93
CA ASP A 121 0.88 -11.25 -4.08
C ASP A 121 1.67 -11.03 -2.79
N LEU A 122 1.00 -11.03 -1.62
CA LEU A 122 1.64 -10.82 -0.33
C LEU A 122 2.42 -12.04 0.16
N ASP A 123 1.94 -13.25 -0.12
CA ASP A 123 2.64 -14.49 0.21
C ASP A 123 3.93 -14.59 -0.61
N ASP A 124 3.88 -14.35 -1.93
CA ASP A 124 5.10 -14.29 -2.76
C ASP A 124 6.03 -13.15 -2.33
N LEU A 125 5.50 -11.99 -1.90
CA LEU A 125 6.32 -10.91 -1.36
C LEU A 125 7.01 -11.31 -0.04
N ALA A 126 6.30 -12.01 0.85
CA ALA A 126 6.81 -12.51 2.12
C ALA A 126 7.92 -13.56 1.92
N ASP A 127 7.77 -14.44 0.92
CA ASP A 127 8.78 -15.43 0.56
C ASP A 127 10.04 -14.76 0.00
N ARG A 128 9.87 -13.76 -0.88
CA ARG A 128 11.01 -13.03 -1.46
C ARG A 128 11.78 -12.21 -0.43
N GLN A 129 11.08 -11.49 0.45
CA GLN A 129 11.74 -10.67 1.47
C GLN A 129 12.53 -11.51 2.49
N ALA A 130 12.19 -12.79 2.68
CA ALA A 130 12.92 -13.68 3.58
C ALA A 130 14.36 -13.97 3.12
N ALA A 131 14.65 -13.78 1.82
CA ALA A 131 15.98 -13.93 1.25
C ALA A 131 16.83 -12.65 1.28
N GLU A 132 16.26 -11.52 1.72
CA GLU A 132 16.87 -10.20 1.64
C GLU A 132 17.26 -9.69 3.05
N PRO A 133 18.28 -8.83 3.17
CA PRO A 133 18.57 -8.15 4.43
C PRO A 133 17.32 -7.42 4.95
N TRP A 134 17.07 -7.54 6.25
CA TRP A 134 15.86 -6.98 6.83
C TRP A 134 15.79 -5.46 6.70
N GLU A 135 14.67 -4.98 6.14
CA GLU A 135 14.30 -3.56 6.10
C GLU A 135 13.07 -3.30 6.99
N PRO A 136 12.99 -2.15 7.71
CA PRO A 136 11.89 -1.89 8.63
C PRO A 136 10.49 -1.97 8.00
N TYR A 137 10.36 -1.59 6.73
CA TYR A 137 9.08 -1.60 6.03
C TYR A 137 8.63 -3.01 5.58
N PHE A 138 9.46 -4.06 5.68
CA PHE A 138 9.04 -5.44 5.39
C PHE A 138 7.95 -5.93 6.36
N ALA A 139 7.90 -5.39 7.58
CA ALA A 139 6.78 -5.64 8.49
C ALA A 139 5.43 -5.18 7.89
N CYS A 140 5.42 -4.19 6.99
CA CYS A 140 4.19 -3.73 6.33
C CYS A 140 3.55 -4.82 5.46
N THR A 141 4.34 -5.74 4.88
CA THR A 141 3.81 -6.90 4.14
C THR A 141 2.89 -7.72 5.03
N HIS A 142 3.34 -8.05 6.25
CA HIS A 142 2.57 -8.83 7.20
C HIS A 142 1.38 -8.06 7.76
N VAL A 143 1.53 -6.75 7.99
CA VAL A 143 0.38 -5.90 8.35
C VAL A 143 -0.67 -5.91 7.23
N GLN A 144 -0.26 -5.81 5.97
CA GLN A 144 -1.18 -5.85 4.84
C GLN A 144 -1.86 -7.23 4.74
N GLN A 145 -1.16 -8.34 5.01
CA GLN A 145 -1.76 -9.68 5.12
C GLN A 145 -2.82 -9.73 6.23
N ALA A 146 -2.50 -9.17 7.41
CA ALA A 146 -3.45 -9.07 8.51
C ALA A 146 -4.68 -8.25 8.12
N TYR A 147 -4.50 -7.13 7.42
CA TYR A 147 -5.60 -6.30 6.95
C TYR A 147 -6.50 -7.05 5.96
N VAL A 148 -5.92 -7.74 4.97
CA VAL A 148 -6.71 -8.55 4.02
C VAL A 148 -7.45 -9.69 4.74
N ALA A 149 -6.82 -10.37 5.68
CA ALA A 149 -7.46 -11.42 6.48
C ALA A 149 -8.65 -10.90 7.30
N SER A 150 -8.55 -9.67 7.84
CA SER A 150 -9.64 -9.04 8.60
C SER A 150 -10.90 -8.80 7.76
N MET A 151 -10.76 -8.61 6.44
CA MET A 151 -11.90 -8.42 5.53
C MET A 151 -12.73 -9.69 5.29
N SER A 152 -12.21 -10.84 5.71
CA SER A 152 -12.86 -12.15 5.66
C SER A 152 -13.11 -12.71 7.05
N ASP A 153 -13.01 -11.88 8.09
CA ASP A 153 -13.17 -12.25 9.51
C ASP A 153 -12.25 -13.41 9.97
N ASP A 154 -11.10 -13.62 9.30
CA ASP A 154 -10.10 -14.63 9.68
C ASP A 154 -9.19 -14.09 10.80
N TRP A 155 -9.77 -13.90 11.98
CA TRP A 155 -9.08 -13.36 13.16
C TRP A 155 -7.86 -14.18 13.61
N PRO A 156 -7.84 -15.52 13.54
CA PRO A 156 -6.62 -16.30 13.77
C PRO A 156 -5.48 -15.92 12.82
N ALA A 157 -5.76 -15.72 11.52
CA ALA A 157 -4.75 -15.25 10.58
C ALA A 157 -4.30 -13.82 10.88
N VAL A 158 -5.23 -12.91 11.23
CA VAL A 158 -4.89 -11.54 11.65
C VAL A 158 -3.86 -11.56 12.78
N ALA A 159 -4.13 -12.32 13.85
CA ALA A 159 -3.23 -12.41 15.00
C ALA A 159 -1.85 -12.96 14.61
N ARG A 160 -1.80 -14.03 13.80
CA ARG A 160 -0.55 -14.62 13.31
C ARG A 160 0.28 -13.63 12.49
N PHE A 161 -0.36 -12.87 11.60
CA PHE A 161 0.33 -11.89 10.76
C PHE A 161 0.82 -10.67 11.56
N LEU A 162 0.07 -10.21 12.57
CA LEU A 162 0.53 -9.18 13.50
C LEU A 162 1.72 -9.65 14.34
N GLU A 163 1.73 -10.92 14.77
CA GLU A 163 2.89 -11.51 15.44
C GLU A 163 4.11 -11.51 14.51
N LEU A 164 3.94 -11.96 13.26
CA LEU A 164 5.00 -11.96 12.24
C LEU A 164 5.57 -10.55 12.01
N ALA A 165 4.71 -9.53 11.91
CA ALA A 165 5.12 -8.13 11.77
C ALA A 165 5.98 -7.65 12.96
N GLY A 166 5.75 -8.18 14.17
CA GLY A 166 6.47 -7.83 15.39
C GLY A 166 7.67 -8.70 15.74
N ARG A 167 8.01 -9.72 14.93
CA ARG A 167 9.13 -10.65 15.23
C ARG A 167 10.50 -9.99 15.19
N GLN A 168 10.68 -9.04 14.28
CA GLN A 168 11.90 -8.25 14.22
C GLN A 168 11.73 -6.99 15.08
N PRO A 169 12.80 -6.47 15.71
CA PRO A 169 12.72 -5.22 16.46
C PRO A 169 12.11 -4.13 15.56
N PRO A 170 10.93 -3.58 15.90
CA PRO A 170 10.30 -2.61 15.05
C PRO A 170 11.16 -1.34 15.05
N ALA A 171 11.49 -0.89 13.84
CA ALA A 171 12.28 0.29 13.60
C ALA A 171 11.46 1.31 12.77
N PRO A 172 11.74 2.61 12.90
CA PRO A 172 11.02 3.62 12.14
C PRO A 172 11.20 3.43 10.62
N VAL A 173 10.09 3.44 9.89
CA VAL A 173 10.08 3.52 8.41
C VAL A 173 10.41 4.94 7.99
N ARG A 174 11.61 5.15 7.43
CA ARG A 174 12.18 6.48 7.13
C ARG A 174 11.74 7.06 5.78
N PHE A 175 10.54 6.71 5.31
CA PHE A 175 9.92 7.29 4.12
C PHE A 175 8.76 8.17 4.56
N LYS A 176 8.84 9.47 4.31
CA LYS A 176 7.89 10.43 4.87
C LYS A 176 6.54 10.33 4.16
N ALA A 177 6.55 10.36 2.84
CA ALA A 177 5.34 10.40 2.03
C ALA A 177 4.77 9.00 1.81
N LEU A 178 5.59 8.03 1.42
CA LEU A 178 5.21 6.63 1.31
C LEU A 178 4.88 6.02 2.66
N GLY A 179 5.51 6.46 3.75
CA GLY A 179 5.16 6.05 5.11
C GLY A 179 3.68 6.29 5.43
N SER A 180 3.09 7.37 4.90
CA SER A 180 1.66 7.63 5.07
C SER A 180 0.75 6.62 4.35
N MET A 181 1.19 6.03 3.24
CA MET A 181 0.49 4.96 2.54
C MET A 181 0.71 3.61 3.25
N LEU A 182 1.95 3.36 3.68
CA LEU A 182 2.35 2.12 4.35
C LEU A 182 1.68 1.95 5.72
N CYS A 183 1.37 3.04 6.43
CA CYS A 183 0.72 2.98 7.74
C CYS A 183 -0.81 2.81 7.69
N GLU A 184 -1.45 2.99 6.54
CA GLU A 184 -2.92 2.89 6.42
C GLU A 184 -3.51 1.54 6.86
N PRO A 185 -2.91 0.38 6.53
CA PRO A 185 -3.45 -0.91 6.97
C PRO A 185 -3.43 -1.03 8.51
N LEU A 186 -2.41 -0.48 9.17
CA LEU A 186 -2.37 -0.40 10.64
C LEU A 186 -3.50 0.49 11.18
N LEU A 187 -3.75 1.65 10.57
CA LEU A 187 -4.83 2.56 10.99
C LEU A 187 -6.21 1.90 10.82
N ALA A 188 -6.41 1.18 9.72
CA ALA A 188 -7.64 0.44 9.47
C ALA A 188 -7.82 -0.73 10.45
N LEU A 189 -6.75 -1.48 10.73
CA LEU A 189 -6.77 -2.53 11.74
C LEU A 189 -7.03 -1.94 13.14
N TYR A 190 -6.38 -0.84 13.51
CA TYR A 190 -6.50 -0.25 14.85
C TYR A 190 -7.95 0.13 15.20
N SER A 191 -8.71 0.60 14.21
CA SER A 191 -10.12 0.95 14.37
C SER A 191 -11.06 -0.26 14.35
N SER A 192 -10.69 -1.36 13.69
CA SER A 192 -11.54 -2.53 13.46
C SER A 192 -11.26 -3.73 14.39
N VAL A 193 -10.03 -3.90 14.86
CA VAL A 193 -9.67 -5.03 15.73
C VAL A 193 -10.30 -4.89 17.11
N GLY A 194 -10.65 -6.04 17.70
CA GLY A 194 -11.12 -6.13 19.07
C GLY A 194 -10.08 -5.68 20.11
N VAL A 195 -10.55 -5.46 21.33
CA VAL A 195 -9.75 -4.93 22.47
C VAL A 195 -8.44 -5.70 22.70
N GLY A 196 -8.42 -7.02 22.45
CA GLY A 196 -7.25 -7.85 22.67
C GLY A 196 -6.06 -7.58 21.73
N GLN A 197 -6.32 -7.20 20.47
CA GLN A 197 -5.26 -6.98 19.45
C GLN A 197 -4.89 -5.50 19.28
N ARG A 198 -5.76 -4.58 19.73
CA ARG A 198 -5.54 -3.14 19.63
C ARG A 198 -4.20 -2.68 20.25
N PRO A 199 -3.75 -3.19 21.42
CA PRO A 199 -2.44 -2.83 21.98
C PRO A 199 -1.27 -3.23 21.08
N VAL A 200 -1.35 -4.40 20.41
CA VAL A 200 -0.30 -4.88 19.50
C VAL A 200 -0.21 -3.97 18.27
N VAL A 201 -1.36 -3.67 17.65
CA VAL A 201 -1.42 -2.76 16.50
C VAL A 201 -0.90 -1.37 16.88
N GLY A 202 -1.31 -0.85 18.05
CA GLY A 202 -0.85 0.45 18.55
C GLY A 202 0.65 0.51 18.80
N ALA A 203 1.25 -0.56 19.33
CA ALA A 203 2.70 -0.65 19.52
C ALA A 203 3.47 -0.65 18.19
N LEU A 204 2.98 -1.41 17.19
CA LEU A 204 3.56 -1.41 15.84
C LEU A 204 3.47 -0.03 15.19
N MET A 205 2.31 0.64 15.29
CA MET A 205 2.12 2.00 14.79
C MET A 205 3.12 2.99 15.41
N ALA A 206 3.23 2.99 16.74
CA ALA A 206 4.13 3.90 17.45
C ALA A 206 5.61 3.67 17.11
N ALA A 207 6.01 2.40 16.93
CA ALA A 207 7.39 2.06 16.66
C ALA A 207 7.79 2.29 15.19
N MET A 208 6.91 1.93 14.24
CA MET A 208 7.22 1.99 12.81
C MET A 208 6.95 3.37 12.20
N PHE A 209 5.96 4.11 12.70
CA PHE A 209 5.49 5.36 12.10
C PHE A 209 5.32 6.49 13.13
N PRO A 210 6.34 6.76 13.98
CA PRO A 210 6.23 7.74 15.06
C PRO A 210 5.94 9.16 14.55
N ASP A 211 6.43 9.50 13.35
CA ASP A 211 6.33 10.84 12.76
C ASP A 211 5.10 11.03 11.87
N GLN A 212 4.27 9.98 11.69
CA GLN A 212 3.07 10.07 10.86
C GLN A 212 1.92 10.70 11.65
N ALA A 213 1.49 11.89 11.25
CA ALA A 213 0.44 12.65 11.96
C ALA A 213 -0.86 11.86 12.18
N ALA A 214 -1.25 11.00 11.23
CA ALA A 214 -2.43 10.14 11.35
C ALA A 214 -2.26 9.09 12.48
N VAL A 215 -1.06 8.52 12.63
CA VAL A 215 -0.73 7.59 13.71
C VAL A 215 -0.76 8.29 15.06
N THR A 216 -0.12 9.46 15.16
CA THR A 216 -0.15 10.27 16.39
C THR A 216 -1.58 10.60 16.81
N ALA A 217 -2.42 11.03 15.86
CA ALA A 217 -3.81 11.37 16.12
C ALA A 217 -4.64 10.16 16.58
N ALA A 218 -4.47 8.99 15.94
CA ALA A 218 -5.18 7.77 16.30
C ALA A 218 -4.84 7.29 17.72
N LEU A 219 -3.55 7.29 18.08
CA LEU A 219 -3.09 6.85 19.40
C LEU A 219 -3.48 7.83 20.52
N ALA A 220 -3.61 9.13 20.21
CA ALA A 220 -4.08 10.11 21.19
C ALA A 220 -5.56 9.94 21.54
N GLN A 221 -6.38 9.45 20.60
CA GLN A 221 -7.82 9.25 20.81
C GLN A 221 -8.13 8.06 21.72
N SER A 222 -7.26 7.05 21.79
CA SER A 222 -7.46 5.86 22.62
C SER A 222 -7.19 6.04 24.11
N VAL A 223 -6.63 7.18 24.51
CA VAL A 223 -6.32 7.51 25.91
C VAL A 223 -7.50 8.20 26.61
N ARG A 224 -8.61 8.45 25.89
CA ARG A 224 -9.85 9.03 26.40
C ARG A 224 -10.95 7.99 26.52
#